data_AF-A0A2U0AAX5-F1
#
_entry.id   AF-A0A2U0AAX5-F1
#
_cell.length_a   1.000
_cell.length_b   1.000
_cell.length_c   1.000
_cell.angle_alpha   90.00
_cell.angle_beta   90.00
_cell.angle_gamma   90.00
#
_symmetry.space_group_name_H-M   'P 1'
#
loop_
_entity.id
_entity.type
_entity.pdbx_description
1 polymer ?
#
loop_
_entity_poly.entity_id
_entity_poly.type
_entity_poly.pdbx_seq_one_letter_code
_entity_poly.pdbx_strand_id
1 'polypeptide(L)'
;MPETTWQRLPVELDEDDRFKRVLIEVHKEIYNQYFSDDPLINSNLGFHLHAYRRTSGWRVVLILTPWMLSRLLFPEHDPHIVIPEGWSDEERCGTDYQVLGPSLRLGWSGNYMQSHLNFHTRLGHYLLQPILMNMHNYNSPQEAFEAWNRLIRNRGENMKQMESKRPWQEEVSRRDVVPNYRG
;
A
#
# COMPACT_ATOMS: atom_id res chain seq x y z
N MET A 1 21.88 16.49 -12.56
CA MET A 1 20.43 16.42 -12.30
C MET A 1 20.27 16.77 -10.83
N PRO A 2 19.50 17.80 -10.44
CA PRO A 2 19.20 17.99 -9.04
C PRO A 2 18.52 16.73 -8.53
N GLU A 3 19.02 16.18 -7.43
CA GLU A 3 18.38 15.03 -6.78
C GLU A 3 17.02 15.51 -6.25
N THR A 4 15.94 15.13 -6.91
CA THR A 4 14.57 15.37 -6.45
C THR A 4 14.43 14.72 -5.07
N THR A 5 14.34 15.55 -4.04
CA THR A 5 14.45 15.12 -2.66
C THR A 5 13.09 14.65 -2.15
N TRP A 6 13.06 13.55 -1.41
CA TRP A 6 11.85 13.08 -0.76
C TRP A 6 11.34 14.08 0.26
N GLN A 7 10.27 14.80 -0.08
CA GLN A 7 9.53 15.59 0.89
C GLN A 7 8.91 14.68 1.96
N ARG A 8 9.42 14.79 3.19
CA ARG A 8 8.95 13.99 4.33
C ARG A 8 7.64 14.54 4.91
N LEU A 9 7.04 13.76 5.80
CA LEU A 9 6.00 14.27 6.68
C LEU A 9 6.50 15.53 7.40
N PRO A 10 5.69 16.59 7.49
CA PRO A 10 6.02 17.76 8.29
C PRO A 10 6.28 17.39 9.75
N VAL A 11 7.25 18.03 10.39
CA VAL A 11 7.65 17.75 11.79
C VAL A 11 6.51 17.97 12.77
N GLU A 12 5.57 18.85 12.43
CA GLU A 12 4.36 19.12 13.22
C GLU A 12 3.45 17.89 13.31
N LEU A 13 3.61 16.92 12.41
CA LEU A 13 2.86 15.66 12.40
C LEU A 13 3.63 14.53 13.07
N ASP A 14 4.67 14.80 13.87
CA ASP A 14 5.40 13.72 14.55
C ASP A 14 4.60 13.00 15.65
N GLU A 15 3.65 13.70 16.25
CA GLU A 15 2.72 13.12 17.22
C GLU A 15 1.67 12.25 16.50
N ASP A 16 1.52 11.00 16.95
CA ASP A 16 0.68 10.00 16.29
C ASP A 16 -0.80 10.42 16.17
N ASP A 17 -1.37 11.01 17.22
CA ASP A 17 -2.80 11.37 17.22
C ASP A 17 -3.08 12.62 16.39
N ARG A 18 -2.12 13.55 16.30
CA ARG A 18 -2.17 14.65 15.35
C ARG A 18 -2.03 14.15 13.91
N PHE A 19 -1.06 13.27 13.64
CA PHE A 19 -0.89 12.65 12.34
C PHE A 19 -2.15 11.94 11.86
N LYS A 20 -2.74 11.06 12.69
CA LYS A 20 -3.97 10.33 12.34
C LYS A 20 -5.13 11.27 12.02
N ARG A 21 -5.32 12.33 12.80
CA ARG A 21 -6.36 13.34 12.55
C ARG A 21 -6.16 14.04 11.20
N VAL A 22 -4.96 14.56 10.96
CA VAL A 22 -4.61 15.24 9.72
C VAL A 22 -4.73 14.30 8.51
N LEU A 23 -4.35 13.03 8.66
CA LEU A 23 -4.49 12.04 7.61
C LEU A 23 -5.96 11.85 7.19
N ILE A 24 -6.89 11.78 8.15
CA ILE A 24 -8.33 11.70 7.86
C ILE A 24 -8.85 12.99 7.23
N GLU A 25 -8.44 14.15 7.74
CA GLU A 25 -8.81 15.45 7.18
C GLU A 25 -8.39 15.57 5.71
N VAL A 26 -7.15 15.22 5.39
CA VAL A 26 -6.62 15.22 4.03
C VAL A 26 -7.45 14.31 3.12
N HIS A 27 -7.82 13.10 3.57
CA HIS A 27 -8.64 12.22 2.74
C HIS A 27 -10.08 12.74 2.57
N LYS A 28 -10.64 13.44 3.57
CA LYS A 28 -11.93 14.12 3.43
C LYS A 28 -11.85 15.31 2.46
N GLU A 29 -10.75 16.06 2.49
CA GLU A 29 -10.48 17.15 1.54
C GLU A 29 -10.40 16.61 0.11
N ILE A 30 -9.60 15.56 -0.11
CA ILE A 30 -9.52 14.85 -1.39
C ILE A 30 -10.90 14.38 -1.85
N TYR A 31 -11.68 13.78 -0.96
CA TYR A 31 -13.03 13.33 -1.28
C TYR A 31 -13.93 14.47 -1.76
N ASN A 32 -13.99 15.57 -0.99
CA ASN A 32 -14.83 16.70 -1.30
C ASN A 32 -14.42 17.38 -2.61
N GLN A 33 -13.13 17.38 -2.95
CA GLN A 33 -12.63 18.06 -4.14
C GLN A 33 -12.74 17.21 -5.41
N TYR A 34 -12.56 15.90 -5.32
CA TYR A 34 -12.39 15.04 -6.51
C TYR A 34 -13.43 13.92 -6.65
N PHE A 35 -14.15 13.56 -5.58
CA PHE A 35 -14.97 12.34 -5.53
C PHE A 35 -16.40 12.54 -5.05
N SER A 36 -16.77 13.71 -4.52
CA SER A 36 -18.09 13.93 -3.93
C SER A 36 -19.25 13.68 -4.90
N ASP A 37 -19.02 13.96 -6.17
CA ASP A 37 -20.03 13.89 -7.23
C ASP A 37 -19.91 12.61 -8.07
N ASP A 38 -18.97 11.71 -7.74
CA ASP A 38 -18.74 10.47 -8.48
C ASP A 38 -19.71 9.36 -8.00
N PRO A 39 -20.63 8.88 -8.85
CA PRO A 39 -21.62 7.86 -8.46
C PRO A 39 -21.01 6.48 -8.18
N LEU A 40 -19.75 6.24 -8.57
CA LEU A 40 -19.04 5.00 -8.28
C LEU A 40 -18.44 4.98 -6.87
N ILE A 41 -18.42 6.13 -6.19
CA ILE A 41 -17.85 6.27 -4.85
C ILE A 41 -18.87 5.95 -3.77
N ASN A 42 -18.47 5.10 -2.81
CA ASN A 42 -19.35 4.67 -1.75
C ASN A 42 -19.24 5.56 -0.52
N SER A 43 -19.90 6.72 -0.60
CA SER A 43 -19.92 7.75 0.44
C SER A 43 -20.45 7.27 1.79
N ASN A 44 -21.24 6.19 1.82
CA ASN A 44 -21.82 5.62 3.04
C ASN A 44 -20.77 4.97 3.96
N LEU A 45 -19.61 4.59 3.41
CA LEU A 45 -18.57 3.92 4.19
C LEU A 45 -17.76 4.88 5.07
N GLY A 46 -17.75 6.17 4.78
CA GLY A 46 -16.93 7.14 5.51
C GLY A 46 -15.43 6.83 5.46
N PHE A 47 -14.71 7.26 6.50
CA PHE A 47 -13.24 7.18 6.58
C PHE A 47 -12.81 6.52 7.87
N HIS A 48 -12.05 5.43 7.77
CA HIS A 48 -11.68 4.61 8.92
C HIS A 48 -10.19 4.28 8.92
N LEU A 49 -9.50 4.70 9.99
CA LEU A 49 -8.17 4.20 10.31
C LEU A 49 -8.32 2.89 11.09
N HIS A 50 -8.10 1.78 10.41
CA HIS A 50 -8.28 0.46 11.01
C HIS A 50 -7.07 0.01 11.83
N ALA A 51 -5.88 0.31 11.33
CA ALA A 51 -4.64 -0.05 12.01
C ALA A 51 -3.58 1.04 11.82
N TYR A 52 -2.78 1.23 12.85
CA TYR A 52 -1.61 2.10 12.86
C TYR A 52 -0.48 1.41 13.60
N ARG A 53 0.73 1.42 13.03
CA ARG A 53 1.93 0.98 13.74
C ARG A 53 3.16 1.69 13.21
N ARG A 54 4.17 1.82 14.07
CA ARG A 54 5.54 2.16 13.69
C ARG A 54 6.36 0.89 13.62
N THR A 55 7.04 0.66 12.49
CA THR A 55 7.91 -0.52 12.33
C THR A 55 9.01 -0.21 11.35
N SER A 56 10.25 -0.59 11.70
CA SER A 56 11.41 -0.51 10.81
C SER A 56 11.65 0.88 10.20
N GLY A 57 11.38 1.96 10.95
CA GLY A 57 11.51 3.34 10.46
C GLY A 57 10.36 3.81 9.56
N TRP A 58 9.21 3.12 9.58
CA TRP A 58 8.01 3.48 8.83
C TRP A 58 6.79 3.58 9.73
N ARG A 59 5.95 4.58 9.46
CA ARG A 59 4.56 4.61 9.91
C ARG A 59 3.72 3.87 8.87
N VAL A 60 3.04 2.82 9.33
CA VAL A 60 2.22 1.97 8.49
C VAL A 60 0.77 2.14 8.92
N VAL A 61 -0.05 2.61 7.98
CA VAL A 61 -1.45 2.88 8.21
C VAL A 61 -2.28 1.97 7.32
N LEU A 62 -3.33 1.38 7.88
CA LEU A 62 -4.40 0.78 7.09
C LEU A 62 -5.62 1.69 7.16
N ILE A 63 -6.02 2.21 6.00
CA ILE A 63 -7.11 3.17 5.89
C ILE A 63 -8.16 2.66 4.91
N LEU A 64 -9.42 2.74 5.34
CA LEU A 64 -10.58 2.61 4.48
C LEU A 64 -11.12 4.00 4.16
N THR A 65 -11.40 4.23 2.89
CA THR A 65 -11.99 5.43 2.33
C THR A 65 -13.19 5.04 1.48
N PRO A 66 -14.05 5.99 1.07
CA PRO A 66 -15.17 5.71 0.17
C PRO A 66 -14.80 5.08 -1.17
N TRP A 67 -13.54 5.23 -1.64
CA TRP A 67 -13.07 4.68 -2.91
C TRP A 67 -12.12 3.49 -2.78
N MET A 68 -11.45 3.29 -1.63
CA MET A 68 -10.53 2.17 -1.46
C MET A 68 -10.24 1.78 0.00
N LEU A 69 -9.86 0.51 0.18
CA LEU A 69 -9.05 0.06 1.31
C LEU A 69 -7.59 0.01 0.86
N SER A 70 -6.71 0.69 1.58
CA SER A 70 -5.29 0.76 1.23
C SER A 70 -4.38 0.75 2.46
N ARG A 71 -3.13 0.33 2.23
CA ARG A 71 -2.05 0.54 3.18
C ARG A 71 -1.22 1.74 2.73
N LEU A 72 -1.01 2.67 3.65
CA LEU A 72 -0.12 3.82 3.45
C LEU A 72 1.16 3.63 4.25
N LEU A 73 2.30 3.97 3.66
CA LEU A 73 3.61 3.90 4.28
C LEU A 73 4.27 5.27 4.22
N PHE A 74 4.62 5.79 5.39
CA PHE A 74 5.34 7.05 5.53
C PHE A 74 6.68 6.78 6.20
N PRO A 75 7.80 7.16 5.59
CA PRO A 75 9.11 6.93 6.19
C PRO A 75 9.35 7.97 7.29
N GLU A 76 9.94 7.54 8.42
CA GLU A 76 10.32 8.43 9.53
C GLU A 76 11.63 9.19 9.23
N HIS A 77 12.45 8.62 8.34
CA HIS A 77 13.70 9.21 7.83
C HIS A 77 13.66 9.30 6.31
N ASP A 78 14.70 9.86 5.68
CA ASP A 78 14.82 9.80 4.22
C ASP A 78 14.93 8.32 3.79
N PRO A 79 14.00 7.82 2.94
CA PRO A 79 14.04 6.44 2.50
C PRO A 79 15.08 6.19 1.40
N HIS A 80 15.78 7.22 0.91
CA HIS A 80 16.71 7.16 -0.22
C HIS A 80 16.11 6.52 -1.47
N ILE A 81 14.82 6.78 -1.71
CA ILE A 81 14.08 6.31 -2.87
C ILE A 81 14.18 7.39 -3.96
N VAL A 82 14.64 6.99 -5.14
CA VAL A 82 14.64 7.87 -6.31
C VAL A 82 13.21 8.20 -6.71
N ILE A 83 12.90 9.49 -6.75
CA ILE A 83 11.61 10.00 -7.19
C ILE A 83 11.58 10.04 -8.73
N PRO A 84 10.54 9.46 -9.38
CA PRO A 84 10.36 9.60 -10.82
C PRO A 84 10.17 11.05 -11.25
N GLU A 85 10.50 11.37 -12.51
CA GLU A 85 10.21 12.68 -13.09
C GLU A 85 8.71 13.03 -13.01
N GLY A 86 8.38 14.29 -12.76
CA GLY A 86 7.00 14.76 -12.57
C GLY A 86 6.41 14.44 -11.20
N TRP A 87 7.19 13.87 -10.28
CA TRP A 87 6.74 13.43 -8.96
C TRP A 87 7.47 14.08 -7.79
N SER A 88 8.30 15.09 -8.03
CA SER A 88 8.80 15.93 -6.93
C SER A 88 7.66 16.74 -6.29
N ASP A 89 7.90 17.26 -5.10
CA ASP A 89 6.92 18.09 -4.39
C ASP A 89 6.61 19.38 -5.16
N GLU A 90 7.63 20.01 -5.75
CA GLU A 90 7.50 21.20 -6.59
C GLU A 90 6.59 20.93 -7.80
N GLU A 91 6.78 19.80 -8.48
CA GLU A 91 6.00 19.42 -9.66
C GLU A 91 4.58 18.98 -9.31
N ARG A 92 4.39 18.33 -8.15
CA ARG A 92 3.07 17.84 -7.71
C ARG A 92 2.23 18.90 -7.01
N CYS A 93 2.83 19.96 -6.48
CA CYS A 93 2.11 21.03 -5.81
C CYS A 93 1.12 21.72 -6.78
N GLY A 94 -0.15 21.81 -6.38
CA GLY A 94 -1.20 22.47 -7.18
C GLY A 94 -1.70 21.66 -8.38
N THR A 95 -1.25 20.41 -8.55
CA THR A 95 -1.77 19.51 -9.58
C THR A 95 -2.97 18.70 -9.08
N ASP A 96 -3.78 18.19 -10.01
CA ASP A 96 -4.92 17.33 -9.67
C ASP A 96 -4.46 16.07 -8.92
N TYR A 97 -5.30 15.66 -7.97
CA TYR A 97 -5.07 14.46 -7.19
C TYR A 97 -5.07 13.21 -8.09
N GLN A 98 -4.07 12.36 -7.88
CA GLN A 98 -3.96 11.06 -8.53
C GLN A 98 -4.01 9.97 -7.46
N VAL A 99 -5.01 9.07 -7.57
CA VAL A 99 -5.19 7.97 -6.60
C VAL A 99 -3.98 7.05 -6.57
N LEU A 100 -3.46 6.70 -7.75
CA LEU A 100 -2.31 5.82 -7.92
C LEU A 100 -1.26 6.54 -8.76
N GLY A 101 -0.17 6.95 -8.12
CA GLY A 101 1.01 7.42 -8.83
C GLY A 101 1.87 6.29 -9.39
N PRO A 102 3.13 6.58 -9.74
CA PRO A 102 4.03 5.65 -10.41
C PRO A 102 4.32 4.48 -9.48
N SER A 103 4.31 3.30 -10.09
CA SER A 103 4.57 2.06 -9.39
C SER A 103 6.07 1.91 -9.12
N LEU A 104 6.42 1.80 -7.84
CA LEU A 104 7.74 1.48 -7.35
C LEU A 104 7.79 0.03 -6.84
N ARG A 105 8.83 -0.70 -7.21
CA ARG A 105 9.13 -2.02 -6.62
C ARG A 105 10.20 -1.86 -5.56
N LEU A 106 9.82 -2.07 -4.31
CA LEU A 106 10.72 -1.91 -3.17
C LEU A 106 11.00 -3.27 -2.53
N GLY A 107 12.26 -3.55 -2.27
CA GLY A 107 12.66 -4.74 -1.52
C GLY A 107 12.40 -4.53 -0.02
N TRP A 108 11.60 -5.39 0.58
CA TRP A 108 11.38 -5.45 2.02
C TRP A 108 11.65 -6.87 2.52
N SER A 109 12.70 -7.05 3.34
CA SER A 109 13.05 -8.33 3.95
C SER A 109 13.10 -9.52 2.96
N GLY A 110 13.66 -9.31 1.77
CA GLY A 110 13.78 -10.34 0.73
C GLY A 110 12.54 -10.53 -0.16
N ASN A 111 11.44 -9.82 0.11
CA ASN A 111 10.25 -9.81 -0.74
C ASN A 111 10.14 -8.46 -1.45
N TYR A 112 9.80 -8.47 -2.74
CA TYR A 112 9.48 -7.23 -3.46
C TYR A 112 8.02 -6.87 -3.25
N MET A 113 7.77 -5.65 -2.77
CA MET A 113 6.43 -5.08 -2.68
C MET A 113 6.26 -4.01 -3.74
N GLN A 114 5.18 -4.12 -4.50
CA GLN A 114 4.75 -3.08 -5.41
C GLN A 114 3.94 -2.04 -4.63
N SER A 115 4.35 -0.78 -4.71
CA SER A 115 3.68 0.36 -4.08
C SER A 115 3.62 1.53 -5.04
N HIS A 116 2.66 2.41 -4.88
CA HIS A 116 2.52 3.61 -5.70
C HIS A 116 3.03 4.82 -4.94
N LEU A 117 3.96 5.57 -5.52
CA LEU A 117 4.36 6.86 -4.98
C LEU A 117 3.16 7.80 -5.02
N ASN A 118 2.93 8.52 -3.93
CA ASN A 118 1.91 9.53 -3.82
C ASN A 118 2.49 10.77 -3.13
N PHE A 119 1.84 11.91 -3.35
CA PHE A 119 2.20 13.17 -2.73
C PHE A 119 0.94 13.92 -2.32
N HIS A 120 0.99 14.53 -1.14
CA HIS A 120 0.01 15.53 -0.72
C HIS A 120 0.74 16.64 0.04
N THR A 121 0.41 17.91 -0.22
CA THR A 121 1.13 19.07 0.36
C THR A 121 1.20 19.05 1.89
N ARG A 122 0.15 18.55 2.55
CA ARG A 122 0.09 18.41 4.02
C ARG A 122 0.78 17.15 4.57
N LEU A 123 1.08 16.16 3.73
CA LEU A 123 1.62 14.86 4.16
C LEU A 123 3.02 14.56 3.61
N GLY A 124 3.49 15.32 2.63
CA GLY A 124 4.67 15.00 1.84
C GLY A 124 4.45 13.79 0.94
N HIS A 125 5.55 13.15 0.57
CA HIS A 125 5.56 11.91 -0.18
C HIS A 125 5.25 10.71 0.72
N TYR A 126 4.48 9.77 0.18
CA TYR A 126 4.15 8.51 0.83
C TYR A 126 3.95 7.40 -0.20
N LEU A 127 4.00 6.16 0.26
CA LEU A 127 3.72 5.01 -0.58
C LEU A 127 2.32 4.48 -0.27
N LEU A 128 1.59 4.13 -1.33
CA LEU A 128 0.24 3.59 -1.26
C LEU A 128 0.22 2.20 -1.85
N GLN A 129 -0.34 1.25 -1.13
CA GLN A 129 -0.58 -0.11 -1.58
C GLN A 129 -2.09 -0.37 -1.61
N PRO A 130 -2.72 -0.43 -2.79
CA PRO A 130 -4.14 -0.71 -2.87
C PRO A 130 -4.40 -2.15 -2.44
N ILE A 131 -5.45 -2.35 -1.65
CA ILE A 131 -5.89 -3.67 -1.16
C ILE A 131 -7.25 -4.02 -1.78
N LEU A 132 -8.21 -3.11 -1.68
CA LEU A 132 -9.50 -3.16 -2.38
C LEU A 132 -9.71 -1.80 -3.05
N MET A 133 -9.98 -1.80 -4.36
CA MET A 133 -10.20 -0.57 -5.14
C MET A 133 -11.65 -0.36 -5.56
N ASN A 134 -12.52 -1.33 -5.32
CA ASN A 134 -13.94 -1.21 -5.59
C ASN A 134 -14.68 -1.32 -4.27
N MET A 135 -15.12 -0.18 -3.76
CA MET A 135 -15.84 -0.10 -2.50
C MET A 135 -17.37 -0.08 -2.67
N HIS A 136 -17.85 0.03 -3.91
CA HIS A 136 -19.27 0.16 -4.24
C HIS A 136 -20.12 -0.99 -3.70
N ASN A 137 -19.55 -2.20 -3.65
CA ASN A 137 -20.27 -3.41 -3.28
C ASN A 137 -20.36 -3.67 -1.76
N TYR A 138 -19.78 -2.82 -0.91
CA TYR A 138 -19.79 -3.02 0.54
C TYR A 138 -20.83 -2.14 1.21
N ASN A 139 -21.64 -2.73 2.08
CA ASN A 139 -22.69 -2.01 2.81
C ASN A 139 -22.16 -1.35 4.09
N SER A 140 -21.01 -1.80 4.58
CA SER A 140 -20.37 -1.27 5.79
C SER A 140 -18.84 -1.40 5.74
N PRO A 141 -18.11 -0.58 6.52
CA PRO A 141 -16.67 -0.74 6.71
C PRO A 141 -16.29 -2.13 7.22
N GLN A 142 -17.09 -2.69 8.13
CA GLN A 142 -16.90 -4.01 8.71
C GLN A 142 -16.88 -5.09 7.61
N GLU A 143 -17.82 -5.02 6.68
CA GLU A 143 -17.89 -5.96 5.55
C GLU A 143 -16.64 -5.91 4.67
N ALA A 144 -16.12 -4.72 4.39
CA ALA A 144 -14.89 -4.54 3.63
C ALA A 144 -13.66 -5.10 4.37
N PHE A 145 -13.56 -4.86 5.69
CA PHE A 145 -12.48 -5.43 6.50
C PHE A 145 -12.56 -6.95 6.61
N GLU A 146 -13.76 -7.52 6.71
CA GLU A 146 -13.94 -8.96 6.69
C GLU A 146 -13.54 -9.58 5.35
N ALA A 147 -13.88 -8.93 4.23
CA ALA A 147 -13.44 -9.34 2.90
C ALA A 147 -11.91 -9.35 2.80
N TRP A 148 -11.24 -8.32 3.32
CA TRP A 148 -9.79 -8.28 3.41
C TRP A 148 -9.20 -9.38 4.31
N ASN A 149 -9.79 -9.63 5.48
CA ASN A 149 -9.37 -10.69 6.38
C ASN A 149 -9.47 -12.08 5.73
N ARG A 150 -10.52 -12.33 4.93
CA ARG A 150 -10.64 -13.55 4.12
C ARG A 150 -9.50 -13.68 3.11
N LEU A 151 -9.14 -12.60 2.41
CA LEU A 151 -8.01 -12.60 1.48
C LEU A 151 -6.66 -12.89 2.16
N ILE A 152 -6.42 -12.32 3.34
CA ILE A 152 -5.20 -12.60 4.11
C ILE A 152 -5.15 -14.07 4.54
N ARG A 153 -6.25 -14.61 5.09
CA ARG A 153 -6.31 -16.02 5.53
C ARG A 153 -6.06 -16.96 4.36
N ASN A 154 -6.73 -16.76 3.23
CA ASN A 154 -6.54 -17.59 2.05
C ASN A 154 -5.10 -17.52 1.51
N ARG A 155 -4.45 -16.34 1.57
CA ARG A 155 -3.01 -16.21 1.22
C ARG A 155 -2.12 -16.97 2.20
N GLY A 156 -2.41 -16.91 3.50
CA GLY A 156 -1.67 -17.65 4.53
C GLY A 156 -1.85 -19.16 4.39
N GLU A 157 -3.06 -19.62 4.09
CA GLU A 157 -3.35 -21.03 3.83
C GLU A 157 -2.70 -21.52 2.54
N ASN A 158 -2.73 -20.74 1.46
CA ASN A 158 -2.03 -21.07 0.21
C ASN A 158 -0.51 -21.09 0.38
N MET A 159 0.06 -20.17 1.17
CA MET A 159 1.50 -20.21 1.51
C MET A 159 1.85 -21.45 2.32
N LYS A 160 1.05 -21.79 3.35
CA LYS A 160 1.22 -23.03 4.12
C LYS A 160 1.06 -24.28 3.27
N GLN A 161 0.13 -24.30 2.32
CA GLN A 161 -0.04 -25.41 1.37
C GLN A 161 1.12 -25.50 0.37
N MET A 162 1.67 -24.38 -0.09
CA MET A 162 2.88 -24.38 -0.93
C MET A 162 4.11 -24.85 -0.14
N GLU A 163 4.27 -24.40 1.11
CA GLU A 163 5.32 -24.89 2.02
C GLU A 163 5.15 -26.38 2.35
N SER A 164 3.92 -26.88 2.47
CA SER A 164 3.62 -28.30 2.68
C SER A 164 3.76 -29.16 1.41
N LYS A 165 3.78 -28.55 0.22
CA LYS A 165 4.00 -29.25 -1.07
C LYS A 165 5.48 -29.30 -1.48
N ARG A 166 6.32 -28.43 -0.91
CA ARG A 166 7.80 -28.45 -1.09
C ARG A 166 8.52 -29.70 -0.56
N PRO A 167 8.08 -30.38 0.53
CA PRO A 167 8.73 -31.60 1.02
C PRO A 167 8.58 -32.77 0.03
N TRP A 168 7.48 -32.82 -0.73
CA TRP A 168 7.23 -33.89 -1.71
C TRP A 168 7.96 -33.67 -3.04
N GLN A 169 8.33 -32.43 -3.39
CA GLN A 169 9.07 -32.15 -4.62
C GLN A 169 10.58 -32.46 -4.51
N GLU A 170 11.13 -32.54 -3.29
CA GLU A 170 12.52 -32.99 -3.09
C GLU A 170 12.68 -34.53 -3.19
N GLU A 171 11.62 -35.32 -2.95
CA GLU A 171 11.67 -36.78 -3.09
C GLU A 171 11.47 -37.27 -4.53
N VAL A 172 10.79 -36.51 -5.40
CA VAL A 172 10.57 -36.91 -6.81
C VAL A 172 11.77 -36.59 -7.71
N SER A 173 12.69 -35.71 -7.29
CA SER A 173 13.90 -35.39 -8.08
C SER A 173 15.04 -36.43 -7.94
N ARG A 174 14.92 -37.43 -7.06
CA ARG A 174 15.99 -38.45 -6.83
C ARG A 174 15.71 -39.82 -7.45
N ARG A 175 14.66 -39.97 -8.26
CA ARG A 175 14.32 -41.22 -8.93
C ARG A 175 14.18 -41.09 -10.44
N ASP A 176 15.08 -40.37 -11.09
CA ASP A 176 15.37 -40.55 -12.51
C ASP A 176 16.86 -40.76 -12.70
N VAL A 177 17.30 -41.99 -12.40
CA VAL A 177 18.57 -42.55 -12.83
C VAL A 177 18.25 -43.65 -13.83
N VAL A 178 18.61 -43.43 -15.10
CA VAL A 178 18.96 -44.53 -16.03
C VAL A 178 20.20 -44.11 -16.81
N PRO A 179 21.39 -44.69 -16.53
CA PRO A 179 22.54 -44.57 -17.42
C PRO A 179 22.43 -45.69 -18.45
N ASN A 180 22.17 -45.35 -19.71
CA ASN A 180 22.28 -46.34 -20.79
C ASN A 180 23.57 -46.09 -21.57
N TYR A 181 24.59 -46.86 -21.21
CA TYR A 181 25.78 -47.10 -22.01
C TYR A 181 25.39 -47.77 -23.33
N ARG A 182 26.00 -47.36 -24.44
CA ARG A 182 26.19 -48.20 -25.62
C ARG A 182 27.68 -48.35 -25.89
N GLY A 183 28.14 -49.58 -25.75
CA GLY A 183 29.33 -50.21 -26.32
C GLY A 183 28.98 -51.68 -26.46
#